data_AF-A0A919KZ73-F1
#
_entry.id   AF-A0A919KZ73-F1
#
_cell.length_a   1.000
_cell.length_b   1.000
_cell.length_c   1.000
_cell.angle_alpha   90.00
_cell.angle_beta   90.00
_cell.angle_gamma   90.00
#
_symmetry.space_group_name_H-M   'P 1'
#
loop_
_entity.id
_entity.type
_entity.pdbx_description
1 polymer ?
#
loop_
_entity_poly.entity_id
_entity_poly.type
_entity_poly.pdbx_seq_one_letter_code
_entity_poly.pdbx_strand_id
1 'polypeptide(L)'
;MHQRHVSKDARRAREFESFVAGAAGRLLHAATLLTAEHPDDNPRARRLLAAALAHTYATWDGLRGEDPYARARQQLAVRFARGAWRRHRAPSRPWSTGGAGPGQVPGAAVRQLRAALRQALLPQALRTGADAPADRAGAGRPRGVLHRLTPQERLVLVLRMYEGVAEEQTAALLGLSVERVHTICARAMSTLLHPPSGRTASLPKVVPS
;
A
#
# COMPACT_ATOMS: atom_id res chain seq x y z
N MET A 1 -28.39 23.50 18.51
CA MET A 1 -28.01 22.44 17.53
C MET A 1 -26.49 22.29 17.34
N HIS A 2 -25.70 23.37 17.25
CA HIS A 2 -24.24 23.33 16.99
C HIS A 2 -23.42 22.47 17.98
N GLN A 3 -23.70 22.54 19.29
CA GLN A 3 -23.00 21.74 20.31
C GLN A 3 -23.16 20.22 20.13
N ARG A 4 -24.32 19.74 19.62
CA ARG A 4 -24.53 18.30 19.40
C ARG A 4 -23.68 17.77 18.23
N HIS A 5 -23.47 18.57 17.19
CA HIS A 5 -22.59 18.24 16.08
C HIS A 5 -21.12 18.20 16.51
N VAL A 6 -20.64 19.22 17.24
CA VAL A 6 -19.26 19.29 17.74
C VAL A 6 -18.90 18.09 18.63
N SER A 7 -19.80 17.71 19.56
CA SER A 7 -19.57 16.53 20.42
C SER A 7 -19.57 15.21 19.65
N LYS A 8 -20.42 15.08 18.62
CA LYS A 8 -20.47 13.92 17.73
C LYS A 8 -19.19 13.80 16.90
N ASP A 9 -18.71 14.90 16.35
CA ASP A 9 -17.45 14.96 15.59
C ASP A 9 -16.23 14.64 16.48
N ALA A 10 -16.20 15.13 17.72
CA ALA A 10 -15.14 14.82 18.68
C ALA A 10 -15.13 13.34 19.11
N ARG A 11 -16.31 12.71 19.27
CA ARG A 11 -16.40 11.26 19.52
C ARG A 11 -15.89 10.47 18.33
N ARG A 12 -16.36 10.79 17.12
CA ARG A 12 -15.90 10.17 15.87
C ARG A 12 -14.38 10.23 15.70
N ALA A 13 -13.79 11.39 15.96
CA ALA A 13 -12.35 11.57 15.86
C ALA A 13 -11.59 10.64 16.80
N ARG A 14 -12.02 10.52 18.07
CA ARG A 14 -11.41 9.63 19.06
C ARG A 14 -11.52 8.15 18.72
N GLU A 15 -12.67 7.72 18.20
CA GLU A 15 -12.88 6.35 17.71
C GLU A 15 -11.94 6.04 16.55
N PHE A 16 -11.82 6.96 15.59
CA PHE A 16 -10.90 6.83 14.48
C PHE A 16 -9.43 6.83 14.92
N GLU A 17 -9.06 7.70 15.88
CA GLU A 17 -7.71 7.74 16.45
C GLU A 17 -7.35 6.41 17.12
N SER A 18 -8.28 5.84 17.90
CA SER A 18 -8.11 4.52 18.51
C SER A 18 -7.90 3.43 17.46
N PHE A 19 -8.69 3.46 16.38
CA PHE A 19 -8.51 2.56 15.25
C PHE A 19 -7.14 2.72 14.59
N VAL A 20 -6.72 3.96 14.29
CA VAL A 20 -5.43 4.25 13.66
C VAL A 20 -4.28 3.79 14.56
N ALA A 21 -4.36 4.03 15.87
CA ALA A 21 -3.36 3.58 16.83
C ALA A 21 -3.17 2.05 16.80
N GLY A 22 -4.25 1.29 16.66
CA GLY A 22 -4.19 -0.18 16.57
C GLY A 22 -3.80 -0.72 15.18
N ALA A 23 -4.21 -0.05 14.09
CA ALA A 23 -4.11 -0.58 12.73
C ALA A 23 -2.97 -0.01 11.89
N ALA A 24 -2.46 1.20 12.20
CA ALA A 24 -1.55 1.93 11.32
C ALA A 24 -0.25 1.19 11.03
N GLY A 25 0.32 0.48 12.01
CA GLY A 25 1.55 -0.28 11.83
C GLY A 25 1.40 -1.39 10.78
N ARG A 26 0.33 -2.20 10.89
CA ARG A 26 0.04 -3.27 9.93
C ARG A 26 -0.27 -2.71 8.54
N LEU A 27 -1.09 -1.68 8.46
CA LEU A 27 -1.43 -1.03 7.18
C LEU A 27 -0.22 -0.35 6.52
N LEU A 28 0.71 0.21 7.30
CA LEU A 28 1.96 0.76 6.78
C LEU A 28 2.87 -0.33 6.22
N HIS A 29 2.97 -1.45 6.92
CA HIS A 29 3.76 -2.58 6.45
C HIS A 29 3.20 -3.11 5.13
N ALA A 30 1.88 -3.31 5.03
CA ALA A 30 1.21 -3.66 3.79
C ALA A 30 1.51 -2.64 2.66
N ALA A 31 1.42 -1.34 2.95
CA ALA A 31 1.72 -0.29 1.98
C ALA A 31 3.20 -0.31 1.53
N THR A 32 4.11 -0.65 2.44
CA THR A 32 5.56 -0.77 2.17
C THR A 32 5.83 -1.95 1.23
N LEU A 33 5.19 -3.09 1.48
CA LEU A 33 5.26 -4.25 0.60
C LEU A 33 4.69 -3.93 -0.79
N LEU A 34 3.52 -3.29 -0.87
CA LEU A 34 2.91 -2.89 -2.14
C LEU A 34 3.80 -1.96 -2.96
N THR A 35 4.40 -0.97 -2.31
CA THR A 35 5.29 0.01 -2.98
C THR A 35 6.70 -0.53 -3.24
N ALA A 36 7.06 -1.66 -2.61
CA ALA A 36 8.40 -2.25 -2.53
C ALA A 36 9.49 -1.24 -2.16
N GLU A 37 9.17 -0.39 -1.19
CA GLU A 37 10.15 0.48 -0.54
C GLU A 37 10.77 -0.22 0.68
N HIS A 38 11.91 0.27 1.15
CA HIS A 38 12.51 -0.22 2.40
C HIS A 38 11.67 0.26 3.60
N PRO A 39 11.49 -0.54 4.67
CA PRO A 39 10.71 -0.15 5.85
C PRO A 39 11.10 1.19 6.47
N ASP A 40 12.41 1.48 6.53
CA ASP A 40 12.93 2.74 7.08
C ASP A 40 12.85 3.92 6.10
N ASP A 41 12.55 3.65 4.83
CA ASP A 41 12.59 4.66 3.76
C ASP A 41 11.48 4.45 2.71
N ASN A 42 10.24 4.66 3.16
CA ASN A 42 9.02 4.36 2.42
C ASN A 42 8.08 5.58 2.19
N PRO A 43 8.57 6.66 1.54
CA PRO A 43 7.79 7.87 1.36
C PRO A 43 6.52 7.66 0.50
N ARG A 44 6.51 6.72 -0.46
CA ARG A 44 5.31 6.40 -1.25
C ARG A 44 4.32 5.59 -0.44
N ALA A 45 4.77 4.63 0.37
CA ALA A 45 3.92 3.85 1.27
C ALA A 45 3.18 4.73 2.26
N ARG A 46 3.90 5.67 2.91
CA ARG A 46 3.32 6.62 3.88
C ARG A 46 2.27 7.52 3.22
N ARG A 47 2.53 8.00 2.00
CA ARG A 47 1.54 8.80 1.22
C ARG A 47 0.31 7.97 0.84
N LEU A 48 0.50 6.72 0.43
CA LEU A 48 -0.58 5.80 0.10
C LEU A 48 -1.47 5.52 1.31
N LEU A 49 -0.86 5.20 2.46
CA LEU A 49 -1.57 4.97 3.72
C LEU A 49 -2.35 6.22 4.16
N ALA A 50 -1.71 7.39 4.15
CA ALA A 50 -2.39 8.64 4.49
C ALA A 50 -3.60 8.90 3.58
N ALA A 51 -3.47 8.65 2.27
CA ALA A 51 -4.61 8.83 1.36
C ALA A 51 -5.74 7.80 1.59
N ALA A 52 -5.40 6.57 1.98
CA ALA A 52 -6.38 5.53 2.30
C ALA A 52 -7.13 5.85 3.61
N LEU A 53 -6.40 6.16 4.68
CA LEU A 53 -6.98 6.53 5.97
C LEU A 53 -7.82 7.81 5.90
N ALA A 54 -7.43 8.80 5.09
CA ALA A 54 -8.24 10.01 4.87
C ALA A 54 -9.60 9.66 4.25
N HIS A 55 -9.63 8.70 3.31
CA HIS A 55 -10.87 8.24 2.72
C HIS A 55 -11.71 7.42 3.71
N THR A 56 -11.09 6.51 4.47
CA THR A 56 -11.77 5.76 5.53
C THR A 56 -12.39 6.69 6.57
N TYR A 57 -11.67 7.73 6.99
CA TYR A 57 -12.21 8.76 7.88
C TYR A 57 -13.39 9.47 7.24
N ALA A 58 -13.29 9.89 5.97
CA ALA A 58 -14.38 10.58 5.29
C ALA A 58 -15.68 9.74 5.23
N THR A 59 -15.56 8.42 5.08
CA THR A 59 -16.71 7.49 5.07
C THR A 59 -17.08 6.92 6.44
N TRP A 60 -16.43 7.38 7.53
CA TRP A 60 -16.51 6.75 8.85
C TRP A 60 -17.93 6.64 9.41
N ASP A 61 -18.77 7.66 9.23
CA ASP A 61 -20.14 7.67 9.77
C ASP A 61 -21.05 6.60 9.14
N GLY A 62 -20.71 6.13 7.94
CA GLY A 62 -21.46 5.11 7.20
C GLY A 62 -21.02 3.68 7.47
N LEU A 63 -19.92 3.46 8.20
CA LEU A 63 -19.32 2.13 8.40
C LEU A 63 -20.06 1.25 9.43
N ARG A 64 -21.32 1.56 9.81
CA ARG A 64 -22.02 0.88 10.92
C ARG A 64 -22.23 -0.62 10.64
N GLY A 65 -21.26 -1.44 11.04
CA GLY A 65 -21.23 -2.89 10.87
C GLY A 65 -20.10 -3.42 9.97
N GLU A 66 -19.45 -2.56 9.18
CA GLU A 66 -18.26 -2.93 8.39
C GLU A 66 -17.00 -2.89 9.26
N ASP A 67 -16.10 -3.86 9.08
CA ASP A 67 -14.77 -3.83 9.70
C ASP A 67 -13.95 -2.63 9.14
N PRO A 68 -13.58 -1.65 9.98
CA PRO A 68 -12.79 -0.49 9.55
C PRO A 68 -11.42 -0.86 8.98
N TYR A 69 -10.83 -1.96 9.46
CA TYR A 69 -9.56 -2.46 8.96
C TYR A 69 -9.71 -2.98 7.53
N ALA A 70 -10.71 -3.84 7.28
CA ALA A 70 -11.04 -4.32 5.95
C ALA A 70 -11.30 -3.16 4.97
N ARG A 71 -12.02 -2.12 5.39
CA ARG A 71 -12.25 -0.92 4.57
C ARG A 71 -10.95 -0.19 4.24
N ALA A 72 -10.11 0.08 5.24
CA ALA A 72 -8.84 0.76 5.04
C ALA A 72 -7.91 -0.03 4.11
N ARG A 73 -7.83 -1.36 4.28
CA ARG A 73 -7.09 -2.26 3.40
C ARG A 73 -7.63 -2.21 1.96
N GLN A 74 -8.94 -2.26 1.78
CA GLN A 74 -9.58 -2.16 0.46
C GLN A 74 -9.22 -0.84 -0.23
N GLN A 75 -9.27 0.28 0.50
CA GLN A 75 -8.90 1.59 -0.01
C GLN A 75 -7.41 1.68 -0.38
N LEU A 76 -6.54 1.07 0.42
CA LEU A 76 -5.11 0.94 0.13
C LEU A 76 -4.89 0.23 -1.22
N ALA A 77 -5.52 -0.93 -1.39
CA ALA A 77 -5.43 -1.76 -2.59
C ALA A 77 -5.94 -1.04 -3.85
N VAL A 78 -7.15 -0.45 -3.79
CA VAL A 78 -7.76 0.28 -4.91
C VAL A 78 -6.90 1.48 -5.32
N ARG A 79 -6.37 2.23 -4.35
CA ARG A 79 -5.51 3.40 -4.64
C ARG A 79 -4.19 2.98 -5.28
N PHE A 80 -3.57 1.92 -4.76
CA PHE A 80 -2.34 1.37 -5.34
C PHE A 80 -2.58 0.89 -6.77
N ALA A 81 -3.63 0.11 -7.02
CA ALA A 81 -4.00 -0.38 -8.34
C ALA A 81 -4.20 0.78 -9.34
N ARG A 82 -4.98 1.80 -8.99
CA ARG A 82 -5.19 2.99 -9.84
C ARG A 82 -3.87 3.72 -10.15
N GLY A 83 -2.97 3.83 -9.17
CA GLY A 83 -1.66 4.46 -9.36
C GLY A 83 -0.72 3.64 -10.23
N ALA A 84 -0.73 2.32 -10.08
CA ALA A 84 0.07 1.39 -10.89
C ALA A 84 -0.43 1.32 -12.33
N TRP A 85 -1.74 1.21 -12.53
CA TRP A 85 -2.36 1.15 -13.85
C TRP A 85 -2.16 2.46 -14.64
N ARG A 86 -2.15 3.62 -13.96
CA ARG A 86 -1.78 4.90 -14.61
C ARG A 86 -0.32 4.96 -15.07
N ARG A 87 0.59 4.27 -14.39
CA ARG A 87 2.02 4.23 -14.74
C ARG A 87 2.37 3.13 -15.75
N HIS A 88 1.47 2.17 -15.96
CA HIS A 88 1.68 1.03 -16.87
C HIS A 88 0.77 1.08 -18.11
N ARG A 89 -0.23 1.98 -18.16
CA ARG A 89 -0.99 2.32 -19.38
C ARG A 89 -0.55 3.66 -19.98
N ALA A 90 0.40 3.60 -20.90
CA ALA A 90 0.36 4.34 -22.18
C ALA A 90 1.36 3.70 -23.18
N PRO A 91 1.02 3.49 -24.48
CA PRO A 91 -0.25 3.76 -25.17
C PRO A 91 -1.02 2.45 -25.49
N SER A 92 -2.33 2.40 -25.28
CA SER A 92 -3.27 2.77 -26.34
C SER A 92 -4.34 3.76 -25.87
N ARG A 93 -4.57 4.81 -26.68
CA ARG A 93 -5.64 5.83 -26.56
C ARG A 93 -6.93 5.34 -27.27
N PRO A 94 -8.07 6.05 -27.16
CA PRO A 94 -8.54 6.93 -26.07
C PRO A 94 -9.85 6.39 -25.45
N TRP A 95 -10.19 6.84 -24.24
CA TRP A 95 -11.52 6.67 -23.69
C TRP A 95 -12.26 8.01 -23.80
N SER A 96 -13.44 7.99 -24.44
CA SER A 96 -14.41 9.08 -24.36
C SER A 96 -15.59 8.58 -23.55
N THR A 97 -15.83 9.22 -22.40
CA THR A 97 -17.09 9.86 -21.99
C THR A 97 -17.09 10.07 -20.47
N GLY A 98 -17.18 11.35 -20.08
CA GLY A 98 -18.03 11.89 -19.02
C GLY A 98 -17.92 11.38 -17.58
N GLY A 99 -17.63 12.31 -16.66
CA GLY A 99 -18.25 12.28 -15.33
C GLY A 99 -17.32 12.50 -14.13
N ALA A 100 -17.41 13.71 -13.58
CA ALA A 100 -17.24 14.08 -12.17
C ALA A 100 -15.91 13.70 -11.46
N GLY A 101 -15.07 14.71 -11.23
CA GLY A 101 -13.89 14.60 -10.37
C GLY A 101 -14.29 14.36 -8.89
N PRO A 102 -13.53 13.55 -8.13
CA PRO A 102 -13.84 13.32 -6.73
C PRO A 102 -13.35 14.50 -5.88
N GLY A 103 -14.27 14.99 -5.05
CA GLY A 103 -14.14 16.15 -4.18
C GLY A 103 -12.85 16.25 -3.39
N GLN A 104 -12.40 17.49 -3.26
CA GLN A 104 -11.30 17.91 -2.42
C GLN A 104 -11.59 17.51 -0.97
N VAL A 105 -10.76 16.64 -0.41
CA VAL A 105 -10.75 16.35 1.04
C VAL A 105 -10.33 17.62 1.79
N PRO A 106 -11.07 18.07 2.82
CA PRO A 106 -10.73 19.26 3.59
C PRO A 106 -9.31 19.15 4.18
N GLY A 107 -8.48 20.17 3.97
CA GLY A 107 -7.07 20.15 4.40
C GLY A 107 -6.86 19.95 5.90
N ALA A 108 -7.86 20.25 6.74
CA ALA A 108 -7.82 20.00 8.18
C ALA A 108 -7.80 18.50 8.52
N ALA A 109 -8.56 17.67 7.81
CA ALA A 109 -8.55 16.21 7.98
C ALA A 109 -7.21 15.61 7.53
N VAL A 110 -6.60 16.17 6.48
CA VAL A 110 -5.25 15.77 6.03
C VAL A 110 -4.18 16.16 7.06
N ARG A 111 -4.32 17.32 7.73
CA ARG A 111 -3.40 17.76 8.79
C ARG A 111 -3.54 16.92 10.06
N GLN A 112 -4.76 16.66 10.51
CA GLN A 112 -5.03 15.80 11.67
C GLN A 112 -4.58 14.36 11.41
N LEU A 113 -4.84 13.82 10.22
CA LEU A 113 -4.36 12.49 9.86
C LEU A 113 -2.82 12.44 9.76
N ARG A 114 -2.18 13.51 9.26
CA ARG A 114 -0.72 13.61 9.24
C ARG A 114 -0.13 13.71 10.65
N ALA A 115 -0.81 14.39 11.59
CA ALA A 115 -0.43 14.46 12.99
C ALA A 115 -0.66 13.12 13.72
N ALA A 116 -1.80 12.47 13.51
CA ALA A 116 -2.12 11.15 14.05
C ALA A 116 -1.16 10.07 13.51
N LEU A 117 -0.84 10.10 12.22
CA LEU A 117 0.21 9.24 11.65
C LEU A 117 1.60 9.58 12.21
N ARG A 118 1.90 10.85 12.48
CA ARG A 118 3.18 11.23 13.14
C ARG A 118 3.27 10.67 14.55
N GLN A 119 2.19 10.70 15.33
CA GLN A 119 2.14 10.17 16.70
C GLN A 119 2.11 8.63 16.73
N ALA A 120 1.34 7.99 15.85
CA ALA A 120 1.21 6.53 15.80
C ALA A 120 2.41 5.81 15.17
N LEU A 121 3.18 6.47 14.29
CA LEU A 121 4.44 5.92 13.76
C LEU A 121 5.67 6.28 14.62
N LEU A 122 5.54 7.14 15.64
CA LEU A 122 6.65 7.52 16.52
C LEU A 122 7.24 6.36 17.38
N PRO A 123 6.53 5.26 17.70
CA PRO A 123 7.14 4.17 18.49
C PRO A 123 7.91 3.12 17.67
N GLN A 124 7.84 3.14 16.33
CA GLN A 124 8.51 2.12 15.50
C GLN A 124 9.96 2.50 15.16
N ALA A 125 10.29 3.79 15.16
CA ALA A 125 11.64 4.29 14.86
C ALA A 125 12.66 4.03 15.98
N LEU A 126 12.22 3.62 17.19
CA LEU A 126 13.10 3.33 18.33
C LEU A 126 13.38 1.83 18.53
N ARG A 127 12.88 0.95 17.64
CA ARG A 127 13.05 -0.51 17.76
C ARG A 127 13.96 -1.15 16.71
N THR A 128 14.34 -0.41 15.66
CA THR A 128 15.44 -0.81 14.77
C THR A 128 16.61 0.13 15.06
N GLY A 129 17.73 -0.45 15.47
CA GLY A 129 18.80 0.19 16.22
C GLY A 129 19.39 1.47 15.62
N ALA A 130 19.94 2.25 16.55
CA ALA A 130 20.81 3.39 16.31
C ALA A 130 21.96 3.08 15.33
N ASP A 131 22.44 4.17 14.70
CA ASP A 131 23.65 4.34 13.90
C ASP A 131 23.56 4.16 12.37
N ALA A 132 23.30 5.26 11.65
CA ALA A 132 24.09 5.69 10.46
C ALA A 132 23.67 7.09 9.95
N PRO A 133 24.61 7.92 9.47
CA PRO A 133 24.43 9.36 9.25
C PRO A 133 23.69 9.69 7.95
N ALA A 134 23.00 10.83 7.98
CA ALA A 134 22.12 11.38 6.95
C ALA A 134 22.87 12.01 5.75
N ASP A 135 23.96 11.40 5.29
CA ASP A 135 24.71 11.95 4.15
C ASP A 135 25.15 10.87 3.16
N ARG A 136 24.22 10.46 2.28
CA ARG A 136 24.50 9.80 0.98
C ARG A 136 23.34 10.03 0.01
N ALA A 137 23.27 11.22 -0.57
CA ALA A 137 22.61 11.39 -1.86
C ALA A 137 23.48 10.72 -2.94
N GLY A 138 23.05 9.60 -3.53
CA GLY A 138 23.64 9.15 -4.82
C GLY A 138 23.67 7.66 -5.15
N ALA A 139 23.66 6.72 -4.20
CA ALA A 139 23.84 5.29 -4.51
C ALA A 139 22.71 4.43 -3.96
N GLY A 140 21.85 3.93 -4.87
CA GLY A 140 20.95 2.79 -4.66
C GLY A 140 20.07 2.86 -3.41
N ARG A 141 18.98 3.64 -3.45
CA ARG A 141 17.96 3.63 -2.38
C ARG A 141 17.57 2.18 -2.08
N PRO A 142 17.68 1.70 -0.82
CA PRO A 142 17.41 0.31 -0.49
C PRO A 142 15.99 -0.03 -0.95
N ARG A 143 15.88 -1.10 -1.74
CA ARG A 143 14.60 -1.54 -2.31
C ARG A 143 13.97 -2.58 -1.38
N GLY A 144 12.65 -2.54 -1.25
CA GLY A 144 11.93 -3.54 -0.47
C GLY A 144 12.00 -4.94 -1.09
N VAL A 145 11.74 -5.97 -0.30
CA VAL A 145 11.85 -7.39 -0.70
C VAL A 145 11.08 -7.71 -1.99
N LEU A 146 9.93 -7.07 -2.19
CA LEU A 146 9.06 -7.33 -3.34
C LEU A 146 9.41 -6.53 -4.61
N HIS A 147 10.55 -5.84 -4.66
CA HIS A 147 10.87 -4.92 -5.77
C HIS A 147 11.01 -5.58 -7.14
N ARG A 148 11.24 -6.89 -7.19
CA ARG A 148 11.36 -7.67 -8.43
C ARG A 148 10.01 -8.01 -9.07
N LEU A 149 8.94 -7.90 -8.29
CA LEU A 149 7.59 -8.23 -8.73
C LEU A 149 6.93 -7.05 -9.43
N THR A 150 6.10 -7.35 -10.41
CA THR A 150 5.21 -6.34 -11.02
C THR A 150 4.25 -5.79 -9.96
N PRO A 151 3.70 -4.57 -10.12
CA PRO A 151 2.70 -4.05 -9.19
C PRO A 151 1.50 -4.99 -8.99
N GLN A 152 1.07 -5.69 -10.03
CA GLN A 152 -0.07 -6.60 -9.95
C GLN A 152 0.26 -7.87 -9.13
N GLU A 153 1.43 -8.47 -9.35
CA GLU A 153 1.92 -9.60 -8.55
C GLU A 153 2.07 -9.22 -7.06
N ARG A 154 2.62 -8.02 -6.78
CA ARG A 154 2.71 -7.50 -5.41
C ARG A 154 1.35 -7.34 -4.76
N LEU A 155 0.39 -6.77 -5.48
CA LEU A 155 -0.95 -6.55 -4.96
C LEU A 155 -1.64 -7.87 -4.62
N VAL A 156 -1.58 -8.86 -5.51
CA VAL A 156 -2.17 -10.18 -5.28
C VAL A 156 -1.49 -10.88 -4.09
N LEU A 157 -0.15 -10.89 -4.03
CA LEU A 157 0.57 -11.53 -2.92
C LEU A 157 0.28 -10.86 -1.57
N VAL A 158 0.29 -9.53 -1.50
CA VAL A 158 0.02 -8.83 -0.23
C VAL A 158 -1.40 -9.10 0.24
N LEU A 159 -2.39 -9.12 -0.66
CA LEU A 159 -3.77 -9.42 -0.29
C LEU A 159 -3.95 -10.89 0.16
N ARG A 160 -3.39 -11.85 -0.59
CA ARG A 160 -3.58 -13.29 -0.31
C ARG A 160 -2.72 -13.78 0.86
N MET A 161 -1.43 -13.45 0.87
CA MET A 161 -0.45 -14.06 1.79
C MET A 161 -0.20 -13.23 3.04
N TYR A 162 -0.20 -11.90 2.94
CA TYR A 162 0.06 -11.03 4.11
C TYR A 162 -1.23 -10.62 4.82
N GLU A 163 -2.28 -10.28 4.08
CA GLU A 163 -3.56 -9.85 4.63
C GLU A 163 -4.55 -11.00 4.85
N GLY A 164 -4.30 -12.18 4.29
CA GLY A 164 -5.15 -13.36 4.42
C GLY A 164 -6.53 -13.23 3.76
N VAL A 165 -6.68 -12.34 2.77
CA VAL A 165 -7.93 -12.16 2.03
C VAL A 165 -8.19 -13.40 1.18
N ALA A 166 -9.42 -13.92 1.14
CA ALA A 166 -9.75 -15.07 0.30
C ALA A 166 -9.60 -14.75 -1.19
N GLU A 167 -9.54 -15.79 -2.01
CA GLU A 167 -9.25 -15.64 -3.44
C GLU A 167 -10.38 -14.94 -4.17
N GLU A 168 -11.60 -15.29 -3.80
CA GLU A 168 -12.85 -14.78 -4.34
C GLU A 168 -13.01 -13.29 -4.04
N GLN A 169 -12.71 -12.87 -2.80
CA GLN A 169 -12.74 -11.45 -2.44
C GLN A 169 -11.62 -10.67 -3.13
N THR A 170 -10.44 -11.28 -3.32
CA THR A 170 -9.35 -10.66 -4.07
C THR A 170 -9.73 -10.50 -5.56
N ALA A 171 -10.32 -11.53 -6.15
CA ALA A 171 -10.80 -11.53 -7.53
C ALA A 171 -11.86 -10.45 -7.76
N ALA A 172 -12.87 -10.39 -6.88
CA ALA A 172 -13.91 -9.38 -6.90
C ALA A 172 -13.33 -7.95 -6.75
N LEU A 173 -12.36 -7.76 -5.85
CA LEU A 173 -11.72 -6.46 -5.64
C LEU A 173 -10.94 -5.98 -6.87
N LEU A 174 -10.29 -6.89 -7.59
CA LEU A 174 -9.43 -6.58 -8.72
C LEU A 174 -10.15 -6.63 -10.08
N GLY A 175 -11.39 -7.14 -10.12
CA GLY A 175 -12.13 -7.37 -11.37
C GLY A 175 -11.49 -8.47 -12.24
N LEU A 176 -10.95 -9.51 -11.59
CA LEU A 176 -10.30 -10.66 -12.23
C LEU A 176 -11.09 -11.95 -11.94
N SER A 177 -10.82 -13.03 -12.68
CA SER A 177 -11.28 -14.37 -12.31
C SER A 177 -10.45 -14.93 -11.14
N VAL A 178 -11.04 -15.83 -10.36
CA VAL A 178 -10.38 -16.55 -9.24
C VAL A 178 -9.13 -17.29 -9.74
N GLU A 179 -9.26 -18.07 -10.82
CA GLU A 179 -8.14 -18.78 -11.46
C GLU A 179 -6.98 -17.84 -11.87
N ARG A 180 -7.30 -16.62 -12.32
CA ARG A 180 -6.28 -15.64 -12.69
C ARG A 180 -5.58 -15.07 -11.45
N VAL A 181 -6.27 -14.90 -10.33
CA VAL A 181 -5.66 -14.56 -9.04
C VAL A 181 -4.73 -15.68 -8.59
N HIS A 182 -5.17 -16.94 -8.65
CA HIS A 182 -4.34 -18.11 -8.34
C HIS A 182 -3.03 -18.13 -9.15
N THR A 183 -3.16 -18.00 -10.47
CA THR A 183 -2.03 -18.04 -11.42
C THR A 183 -1.01 -16.92 -11.14
N ILE A 184 -1.49 -15.69 -10.86
CA ILE A 184 -0.62 -14.57 -10.52
C ILE A 184 0.09 -14.83 -9.19
N CYS A 185 -0.62 -15.36 -8.18
CA CYS A 185 -0.05 -15.69 -6.88
C CYS A 185 1.07 -16.73 -7.02
N ALA A 186 0.82 -17.83 -7.73
CA ALA A 186 1.81 -18.89 -7.98
C ALA A 186 3.06 -18.37 -8.72
N ARG A 187 2.86 -17.56 -9.76
CA ARG A 187 3.96 -16.93 -10.51
C ARG A 187 4.78 -15.99 -9.63
N ALA A 188 4.13 -15.18 -8.80
CA ALA A 188 4.79 -14.25 -7.91
C ALA A 188 5.60 -14.98 -6.83
N MET A 189 5.05 -16.05 -6.25
CA MET A 189 5.77 -16.93 -5.31
C MET A 189 6.97 -17.60 -5.99
N SER A 190 6.81 -18.12 -7.20
CA SER A 190 7.91 -18.71 -7.97
C SER A 190 9.04 -17.69 -8.20
N THR A 191 8.70 -16.45 -8.54
CA THR A 191 9.68 -15.36 -8.75
C THR A 191 10.44 -14.99 -7.47
N LEU A 192 9.81 -15.11 -6.29
CA LEU A 192 10.45 -14.84 -5.01
C LEU A 192 11.33 -16.00 -4.52
N LEU A 193 10.85 -17.23 -4.68
CA LEU A 193 11.54 -18.45 -4.23
C LEU A 193 12.68 -18.86 -5.16
N HIS A 194 12.50 -18.65 -6.47
CA HIS A 194 13.48 -18.96 -7.50
C HIS A 194 13.86 -17.66 -8.20
N PRO A 195 14.72 -16.83 -7.57
CA PRO A 195 15.27 -15.69 -8.28
C PRO A 195 15.92 -16.22 -9.56
N PRO A 196 15.69 -15.60 -10.73
CA PRO A 196 16.30 -16.07 -11.97
C PRO A 196 17.79 -16.18 -11.72
N SER A 197 18.31 -17.41 -11.75
CA SER A 197 19.72 -17.71 -11.57
C SER A 197 20.45 -16.77 -12.51
N GLY A 198 21.16 -15.80 -11.94
CA GLY A 198 21.86 -14.80 -12.72
C GLY A 198 22.69 -15.55 -13.74
N ARG A 199 22.39 -15.29 -15.03
CA ARG A 199 23.13 -15.73 -16.21
C ARG A 199 24.51 -16.22 -15.79
N THR A 200 24.66 -17.54 -15.68
CA THR A 200 25.94 -18.17 -15.34
C THR A 200 26.97 -17.56 -16.27
N ALA A 201 28.01 -16.98 -15.66
CA ALA A 201 29.11 -16.35 -16.36
C ALA A 201 29.50 -17.22 -17.56
N SER A 202 29.53 -16.59 -18.73
CA SER A 202 30.17 -17.17 -19.92
C SER A 202 31.58 -17.57 -19.50
N LEU A 203 31.79 -18.86 -19.26
CA LEU A 203 33.13 -19.43 -19.25
C LEU A 203 33.67 -19.21 -20.67
N PRO A 204 34.76 -18.44 -20.87
CA PRO A 204 35.41 -18.48 -22.16
C PRO A 204 35.85 -19.92 -22.37
N LYS A 205 35.32 -20.55 -23.42
CA LYS A 205 35.80 -21.84 -23.92
C LYS A 205 37.27 -21.65 -24.26
N VAL A 206 38.15 -22.07 -23.36
CA VAL A 206 39.57 -22.26 -23.64
C VAL A 206 39.65 -23.28 -24.77
N VAL A 207 40.13 -22.83 -25.93
CA VAL A 207 40.49 -23.68 -27.06
C VAL A 207 41.94 -24.10 -26.81
N PRO A 208 42.27 -25.39 -26.64
CA PRO A 208 43.66 -25.82 -26.69
C PRO A 208 44.14 -25.83 -28.15
N SER A 209 45.43 -25.48 -28.29
CA SER A 209 46.19 -25.18 -29.51
C SER A 209 46.12 -26.20 -30.64
#